data_AF-A0A803MSD0-F1
#
_entry.id   AF-A0A803MSD0-F1
#
_cell.length_a   1.000
_cell.length_b   1.000
_cell.length_c   1.000
_cell.angle_alpha   90.00
_cell.angle_beta   90.00
_cell.angle_gamma   90.00
#
_symmetry.space_group_name_H-M   'P 1'
#
loop_
_entity.id
_entity.type
_entity.pdbx_description
1 polymer ?
#
loop_
_entity_poly.entity_id
_entity_poly.type
_entity_poly.pdbx_seq_one_letter_code
_entity_poly.pdbx_strand_id
1 'polypeptide(L)'
;MLVSCNEAKLMWYLSPLRLEVENFEGNNFVEWCGKVRVTFKDHCWWNIFWSLVWGIWLRRNAWVYDGKKKDMADVIYKAISTVGEFENAKEQECKNANAEVLECRWKAAPPGFVKIEGKFVVDVAEAMALRHSLVITMESGFLKVCLETDNLKWREVDGETVILVALDFRVVELVGMMRRGLTGGGISVKGVNGWLKWWWWND
;
A
#
# COMPACT_ATOMS: atom_id res chain seq x y z
N MET A 1 4.27 -17.01 -11.76
CA MET A 1 5.13 -16.00 -11.10
C MET A 1 5.11 -14.72 -11.93
N LEU A 2 5.02 -13.53 -11.30
CA LEU A 2 4.78 -12.25 -12.00
C LEU A 2 5.83 -11.93 -13.09
N VAL A 3 7.10 -12.31 -12.88
CA VAL A 3 8.17 -12.16 -13.89
C VAL A 3 8.10 -13.19 -15.02
N SER A 4 7.46 -14.34 -14.80
CA SER A 4 7.34 -15.42 -15.79
C SER A 4 6.03 -15.35 -16.59
N CYS A 5 5.06 -14.54 -16.16
CA CYS A 5 3.77 -14.41 -16.82
C CYS A 5 3.90 -13.54 -18.08
N ASN A 6 3.56 -14.09 -19.26
CA ASN A 6 3.69 -13.37 -20.54
C ASN A 6 2.89 -12.05 -20.57
N GLU A 7 1.70 -12.01 -19.99
CA GLU A 7 0.91 -10.77 -19.93
C GLU A 7 1.58 -9.72 -19.04
N ALA A 8 2.12 -10.13 -17.89
CA ALA A 8 2.85 -9.22 -17.02
C ALA A 8 4.13 -8.71 -17.70
N LYS A 9 4.88 -9.58 -18.39
CA LYS A 9 6.06 -9.19 -19.20
C LYS A 9 5.70 -8.13 -20.23
N LEU A 10 4.60 -8.31 -20.95
CA LEU A 10 4.14 -7.32 -21.92
C LEU A 10 3.76 -6.00 -21.25
N MET A 11 3.10 -6.03 -20.09
CA MET A 11 2.80 -4.81 -19.33
C MET A 11 4.07 -4.09 -18.87
N TRP A 12 5.08 -4.83 -18.42
CA TRP A 12 6.39 -4.27 -18.04
C TRP A 12 7.07 -3.58 -19.22
N TYR A 13 7.04 -4.22 -20.39
CA TYR A 13 7.62 -3.69 -21.62
C TYR A 13 6.88 -2.43 -22.13
N LEU A 14 5.54 -2.45 -22.12
CA LEU A 14 4.70 -1.34 -22.58
C LEU A 14 4.66 -0.16 -21.59
N SER A 15 4.98 -0.40 -20.33
CA SER A 15 5.01 0.65 -19.32
C SER A 15 6.15 1.66 -19.56
N PRO A 16 6.08 2.88 -18.98
CA PRO A 16 7.17 3.84 -19.01
C PRO A 16 8.49 3.32 -18.41
N LEU A 17 8.45 2.27 -17.60
CA LEU A 17 9.64 1.65 -17.00
C LEU A 17 10.45 0.83 -18.01
N ARG A 18 9.81 0.37 -19.11
CA ARG A 18 10.43 -0.41 -20.19
C ARG A 18 11.29 -1.56 -19.68
N LEU A 19 10.77 -2.30 -18.70
CA LEU A 19 11.51 -3.38 -18.05
C LEU A 19 11.54 -4.62 -18.94
N GLU A 20 12.74 -5.00 -19.37
CA GLU A 20 13.00 -6.25 -20.10
C GLU A 20 13.13 -7.42 -19.11
N VAL A 21 12.03 -8.13 -18.90
CA VAL A 21 11.99 -9.26 -17.95
C VAL A 21 12.51 -10.56 -18.56
N GLU A 22 12.67 -10.62 -19.88
CA GLU A 22 13.09 -11.83 -20.60
C GLU A 22 14.53 -12.26 -20.27
N ASN A 23 15.39 -11.29 -19.97
CA ASN A 23 16.80 -11.54 -19.64
C ASN A 23 17.03 -11.92 -18.17
N PHE A 24 15.96 -12.08 -17.38
CA PHE A 24 16.10 -12.39 -15.96
C PHE A 24 16.15 -13.91 -15.69
N GLU A 25 17.33 -14.40 -15.31
CA GLU A 25 17.59 -15.81 -14.98
C GLU A 25 17.27 -16.22 -13.52
N GLY A 26 16.72 -15.33 -12.69
CA GLY A 26 16.49 -15.68 -11.28
C GLY A 26 15.21 -16.48 -11.04
N ASN A 27 15.16 -17.16 -9.89
CA ASN A 27 14.10 -18.11 -9.57
C ASN A 27 12.90 -17.45 -8.89
N ASN A 28 13.07 -16.23 -8.38
CA ASN A 28 12.02 -15.53 -7.66
C ASN A 28 11.96 -14.03 -7.89
N PHE A 29 10.79 -13.47 -7.57
CA PHE A 29 10.52 -12.04 -7.68
C PHE A 29 11.44 -11.20 -6.78
N VAL A 30 11.88 -11.74 -5.65
CA VAL A 30 12.77 -11.03 -4.71
C VAL A 30 14.15 -10.82 -5.33
N GLU A 31 14.71 -11.86 -5.95
CA GLU A 31 15.97 -11.78 -6.72
C GLU A 31 15.85 -10.77 -7.87
N TRP A 32 14.69 -10.73 -8.55
CA TRP A 32 14.43 -9.77 -9.62
C TRP A 32 14.43 -8.34 -9.11
N CYS A 33 13.64 -8.05 -8.08
CA CYS A 33 13.62 -6.73 -7.42
C CYS A 33 15.01 -6.35 -6.91
N GLY A 34 15.79 -7.31 -6.39
CA GLY A 34 17.17 -7.09 -5.96
C GLY A 34 18.06 -6.60 -7.11
N LYS A 35 18.01 -7.25 -8.27
CA LYS A 35 18.76 -6.81 -9.47
C LYS A 35 18.28 -5.46 -9.98
N VAL A 36 16.96 -5.28 -10.11
CA VAL A 36 16.34 -4.01 -10.57
C VAL A 36 16.75 -2.85 -9.65
N ARG A 37 16.83 -3.08 -8.34
CA ARG A 37 17.28 -2.08 -7.34
C ARG A 37 18.73 -1.66 -7.46
N VAL A 38 19.61 -2.54 -7.93
CA VAL A 38 20.99 -2.14 -8.23
C VAL A 38 21.02 -1.19 -9.43
N THR A 39 20.16 -1.42 -10.42
CA THR A 39 20.08 -0.62 -11.66
C THR A 39 19.36 0.72 -11.47
N PHE A 40 18.22 0.74 -10.77
CA PHE A 40 17.35 1.92 -10.65
C PHE A 40 17.29 2.41 -9.21
N LYS A 41 17.82 3.62 -8.98
CA LYS A 41 17.87 4.26 -7.64
C LYS A 41 16.85 5.38 -7.46
N ASP A 42 16.19 5.81 -8.52
CA ASP A 42 15.22 6.91 -8.48
C ASP A 42 13.94 6.49 -7.74
N HIS A 43 13.55 7.30 -6.75
CA HIS A 43 12.35 7.07 -5.96
C HIS A 43 11.06 7.19 -6.80
N CYS A 44 10.99 8.14 -7.73
CA CYS A 44 9.83 8.31 -8.61
C CYS A 44 9.62 7.08 -9.50
N TRP A 45 10.73 6.51 -10.00
CA TRP A 45 10.72 5.24 -10.73
C TRP A 45 10.12 4.10 -9.90
N TRP A 46 10.49 3.99 -8.61
CA TRP A 46 9.94 2.98 -7.71
C TRP A 46 8.45 3.18 -7.40
N ASN A 47 7.97 4.41 -7.33
CA ASN A 47 6.54 4.68 -7.18
C ASN A 47 5.73 4.13 -8.36
N ILE A 48 6.20 4.35 -9.59
CA ILE A 48 5.59 3.82 -10.81
C ILE A 48 5.68 2.28 -10.81
N PHE A 49 6.83 1.72 -10.43
CA PHE A 49 7.01 0.27 -10.31
C PHE A 49 5.97 -0.37 -9.40
N TRP A 50 5.82 0.13 -8.17
CA TRP A 50 4.87 -0.43 -7.22
C TRP A 50 3.42 -0.24 -7.65
N SER A 51 3.10 0.91 -8.24
CA SER A 51 1.79 1.16 -8.83
C SER A 51 1.45 0.16 -9.95
N LEU A 52 2.43 -0.18 -10.80
CA LEU A 52 2.26 -1.20 -11.85
C LEU A 52 2.11 -2.61 -11.28
N VAL A 53 2.92 -2.99 -10.28
CA VAL A 53 2.74 -4.29 -9.58
C VAL A 53 1.32 -4.40 -9.06
N TRP A 54 0.81 -3.34 -8.43
CA TRP A 54 -0.56 -3.28 -7.92
C TRP A 54 -1.60 -3.36 -9.03
N GLY A 55 -1.41 -2.63 -10.13
CA GLY A 55 -2.28 -2.69 -11.31
C GLY A 55 -2.36 -4.09 -11.92
N ILE A 56 -1.23 -4.78 -12.09
CA ILE A 56 -1.16 -6.16 -12.58
C ILE A 56 -1.94 -7.10 -11.65
N TRP A 57 -1.78 -6.94 -10.33
CA TRP A 57 -2.52 -7.73 -9.35
C TRP A 57 -4.04 -7.49 -9.44
N LEU A 58 -4.48 -6.24 -9.48
CA LEU A 58 -5.89 -5.89 -9.65
C LEU A 58 -6.49 -6.43 -10.94
N ARG A 59 -5.72 -6.40 -12.04
CA ARG A 59 -6.13 -6.96 -13.34
C ARG A 59 -6.34 -8.47 -13.25
N ARG A 60 -5.42 -9.20 -12.60
CA ARG A 60 -5.58 -10.65 -12.37
C ARG A 60 -6.79 -10.96 -11.51
N ASN A 61 -6.99 -10.22 -10.41
CA ASN A 61 -8.14 -10.43 -9.54
C ASN A 61 -9.47 -10.19 -10.26
N ALA A 62 -9.57 -9.14 -11.07
CA ALA A 62 -10.76 -8.89 -11.89
C ALA A 62 -11.04 -10.03 -12.87
N TRP A 63 -9.99 -10.65 -13.43
CA TRP A 63 -10.16 -11.84 -14.26
C TRP A 63 -10.66 -13.05 -13.46
N VAL A 64 -10.04 -13.34 -12.32
CA VAL A 64 -10.35 -14.53 -11.49
C VAL A 64 -11.74 -14.42 -10.85
N TYR A 65 -12.08 -13.27 -10.29
CA TYR A 65 -13.31 -13.10 -9.51
C TYR A 65 -14.48 -12.56 -10.33
N ASP A 66 -14.23 -11.65 -11.28
CA ASP A 66 -15.30 -11.02 -12.06
C ASP A 66 -15.46 -11.63 -13.46
N GLY A 67 -14.53 -12.51 -13.89
CA GLY A 67 -14.48 -13.01 -15.27
C GLY A 67 -14.19 -11.92 -16.30
N LYS A 68 -13.73 -10.74 -15.86
CA LYS A 68 -13.55 -9.55 -16.71
C LYS A 68 -12.07 -9.25 -16.91
N LYS A 69 -11.61 -9.41 -18.16
CA LYS A 69 -10.24 -9.07 -18.55
C LYS A 69 -10.15 -7.58 -18.81
N LYS A 70 -9.46 -6.85 -17.94
CA LYS A 70 -9.16 -5.42 -18.17
C LYS A 70 -8.09 -5.26 -19.24
N ASP A 71 -8.24 -4.21 -20.05
CA ASP A 71 -7.24 -3.85 -21.05
C ASP A 71 -5.90 -3.51 -20.39
N MET A 72 -4.79 -3.87 -21.04
CA MET A 72 -3.46 -3.64 -20.48
C MET A 72 -3.08 -2.16 -20.48
N ALA A 73 -3.45 -1.41 -21.52
CA ALA A 73 -3.16 0.02 -21.61
C ALA A 73 -3.94 0.78 -20.53
N ASP A 74 -5.20 0.42 -20.29
CA ASP A 74 -6.00 1.01 -19.20
C ASP A 74 -5.36 0.81 -17.83
N VAL A 75 -4.82 -0.39 -17.56
CA VAL A 75 -4.18 -0.70 -16.28
C VAL A 75 -2.86 0.04 -16.12
N ILE A 76 -2.06 0.14 -17.19
CA ILE A 76 -0.82 0.93 -17.19
C ILE A 76 -1.13 2.41 -16.99
N TYR A 77 -2.09 2.95 -17.75
CA TYR A 77 -2.50 4.35 -17.67
C TYR A 77 -2.98 4.71 -16.26
N LYS A 78 -3.85 3.88 -15.67
CA LYS A 78 -4.35 4.10 -14.32
C LYS A 78 -3.23 4.06 -13.28
N ALA A 79 -2.30 3.10 -13.40
CA ALA A 79 -1.16 3.01 -12.49
C ALA A 79 -0.28 4.28 -12.53
N ILE A 80 -0.03 4.82 -13.72
CA ILE A 80 0.75 6.06 -13.89
C ILE A 80 -0.04 7.27 -13.39
N SER A 81 -1.33 7.37 -13.72
CA SER A 81 -2.21 8.47 -13.27
C SER A 81 -2.24 8.55 -11.75
N THR A 82 -2.34 7.42 -11.05
CA THR A 82 -2.32 7.38 -9.57
C THR A 82 -1.03 7.96 -8.98
N VAL A 83 0.12 7.72 -9.60
CA VAL A 83 1.39 8.31 -9.13
C VAL A 83 1.41 9.83 -9.40
N GLY A 84 0.96 10.26 -10.57
CA GLY A 84 0.88 11.69 -10.91
C GLY A 84 -0.11 12.47 -10.04
N GLU A 85 -1.27 11.90 -9.74
CA GLU A 85 -2.26 12.47 -8.81
C GLU A 85 -1.68 12.63 -7.41
N PHE A 86 -0.92 11.64 -6.92
CA PHE A 86 -0.25 11.71 -5.63
C PHE A 86 0.82 12.82 -5.59
N GLU A 87 1.64 12.94 -6.63
CA GLU A 87 2.65 14.00 -6.73
C GLU A 87 2.00 15.39 -6.79
N ASN A 88 0.90 15.54 -7.56
CA ASN A 88 0.13 16.78 -7.63
C ASN A 88 -0.49 17.17 -6.27
N ALA A 89 -1.05 16.20 -5.54
CA ALA A 89 -1.63 16.43 -4.22
C ALA A 89 -0.55 16.92 -3.23
N LYS A 90 0.62 16.26 -3.24
CA LYS A 90 1.76 16.65 -2.42
C LYS A 90 2.28 18.06 -2.76
N GLU A 91 2.29 18.44 -4.04
CA GLU A 91 2.67 19.81 -4.44
C GLU A 91 1.64 20.84 -3.96
N GLN A 92 0.36 20.50 -3.99
CA GLN A 92 -0.72 21.36 -3.53
C GLN A 92 -0.69 21.58 -2.01
N GLU A 93 -0.31 20.57 -1.23
CA GLU A 93 -0.09 20.70 0.22
C GLU A 93 1.01 21.72 0.54
N CYS A 94 2.13 21.69 -0.17
CA CYS A 94 3.21 22.66 0.00
C CYS A 94 2.77 24.10 -0.29
N LYS A 95 1.91 24.31 -1.30
CA LYS A 95 1.38 25.65 -1.64
C LYS A 95 0.40 26.17 -0.59
N ASN A 96 -0.36 25.27 0.03
CA ASN A 96 -1.36 25.60 1.04
C ASN A 96 -0.80 25.78 2.45
N ALA A 97 0.50 25.51 2.67
CA ALA A 97 1.16 25.72 3.97
C ALA A 97 1.14 27.20 4.44
N ASN A 98 0.84 28.15 3.56
CA ASN A 98 0.63 29.56 3.90
C ASN A 98 -0.83 29.93 4.21
N ALA A 99 -1.78 29.00 4.05
CA ALA A 99 -3.16 29.24 4.48
C ALA A 99 -3.19 29.28 6.01
N GLU A 100 -3.84 30.31 6.58
CA GLU A 100 -3.97 30.49 8.02
C GLU A 100 -4.34 29.15 8.69
N VAL A 101 -3.50 28.71 9.61
CA VAL A 101 -3.80 27.62 10.53
C VAL A 101 -5.15 27.95 11.16
N LEU A 102 -6.20 27.25 10.74
CA LEU A 102 -7.52 27.40 11.34
C LEU A 102 -7.39 26.93 12.80
N GLU A 103 -7.19 27.90 13.71
CA GLU A 103 -7.30 27.67 15.15
C GLU A 103 -8.73 27.20 15.44
N CYS A 104 -8.94 25.89 15.52
CA CYS A 104 -10.14 25.33 16.11
C CYS A 104 -10.12 25.59 17.62
N ARG A 105 -10.50 26.81 18.05
CA ARG A 105 -10.76 27.11 19.47
C ARG A 105 -11.99 26.33 19.94
N TRP A 106 -11.74 25.34 20.78
CA TRP A 106 -12.76 24.47 21.34
C TRP A 106 -13.67 25.21 22.35
N LYS A 107 -15.00 25.04 22.26
CA LYS A 107 -15.98 25.57 23.23
C LYS A 107 -16.58 24.44 24.07
N ALA A 108 -16.79 24.68 25.36
CA ALA A 108 -17.34 23.70 26.30
C ALA A 108 -18.79 23.28 26.00
N ALA A 109 -19.07 21.98 26.13
CA ALA A 109 -20.39 21.42 25.94
C ALA A 109 -21.32 21.71 27.15
N PRO A 110 -22.65 21.87 26.93
CA PRO A 110 -23.60 22.12 28.01
C PRO A 110 -23.77 20.96 29.02
N PRO A 111 -24.33 21.20 30.22
CA PRO A 111 -24.52 20.18 31.25
C PRO A 111 -25.48 19.07 30.80
N GLY A 112 -25.22 17.82 31.21
CA GLY A 112 -26.01 16.63 30.86
C GLY A 112 -25.41 15.76 29.74
N PHE A 113 -24.33 16.22 29.12
CA PHE A 113 -23.55 15.46 28.14
C PHE A 113 -22.24 14.96 28.79
N VAL A 114 -21.97 13.64 28.72
CA VAL A 114 -20.67 13.09 29.10
C VAL A 114 -19.69 13.36 27.97
N LYS A 115 -18.81 14.33 28.19
CA LYS A 115 -17.71 14.65 27.29
C LYS A 115 -16.62 13.59 27.44
N ILE A 116 -16.49 12.69 26.48
CA ILE A 116 -15.28 11.88 26.31
C ILE A 116 -14.22 12.83 25.76
N GLU A 117 -13.23 13.20 26.57
CA GLU A 117 -12.18 14.15 26.20
C GLU A 117 -11.19 13.53 25.22
N GLY A 118 -11.63 13.45 23.97
CA GLY A 118 -10.81 13.08 22.85
C GLY A 118 -10.14 14.28 22.21
N LYS A 119 -8.95 14.67 22.69
CA LYS A 119 -8.20 15.77 22.07
C LYS A 119 -7.71 15.50 20.64
N PHE A 120 -7.70 14.24 20.22
CA PHE A 120 -7.65 13.68 18.88
C PHE A 120 -8.07 12.20 19.04
N VAL A 121 -9.35 11.86 19.25
CA VAL A 121 -9.65 10.51 19.83
C VAL A 121 -11.01 9.92 19.41
N VAL A 122 -11.50 10.16 18.19
CA VAL A 122 -12.39 9.14 17.58
C VAL A 122 -11.51 8.25 16.73
N ASP A 123 -10.81 8.80 15.73
CA ASP A 123 -9.92 8.00 14.86
C ASP A 123 -8.77 7.32 15.62
N VAL A 124 -8.18 7.98 16.63
CA VAL A 124 -7.10 7.35 17.43
C VAL A 124 -7.65 6.32 18.40
N ALA A 125 -8.81 6.55 19.03
CA ALA A 125 -9.44 5.53 19.87
C ALA A 125 -9.91 4.34 19.04
N GLU A 126 -10.43 4.58 17.85
CA GLU A 126 -10.92 3.56 16.93
C GLU A 126 -9.74 2.78 16.34
N ALA A 127 -8.64 3.45 15.96
CA ALA A 127 -7.40 2.79 15.58
C ALA A 127 -6.76 2.00 16.74
N MET A 128 -6.78 2.53 17.97
CA MET A 128 -6.31 1.81 19.16
C MET A 128 -7.21 0.62 19.49
N ALA A 129 -8.53 0.75 19.32
CA ALA A 129 -9.50 -0.32 19.49
C ALA A 129 -9.32 -1.42 18.45
N LEU A 130 -9.14 -1.06 17.17
CA LEU A 130 -8.81 -2.00 16.08
C LEU A 130 -7.48 -2.71 16.32
N ARG A 131 -6.46 -1.99 16.79
CA ARG A 131 -5.17 -2.59 17.15
C ARG A 131 -5.33 -3.58 18.31
N HIS A 132 -6.07 -3.21 19.35
CA HIS A 132 -6.25 -4.06 20.52
C HIS A 132 -7.10 -5.30 20.22
N SER A 133 -8.19 -5.16 19.45
CA SER A 133 -9.02 -6.28 19.03
C SER A 133 -8.25 -7.27 18.16
N LEU A 134 -7.35 -6.78 17.29
CA LEU A 134 -6.49 -7.63 16.48
C LEU A 134 -5.52 -8.46 17.34
N VAL A 135 -4.89 -7.86 18.36
CA VAL A 135 -3.97 -8.57 19.27
C VAL A 135 -4.69 -9.71 20.01
N ILE A 136 -5.85 -9.42 20.62
CA ILE A 136 -6.64 -10.44 21.34
C ILE A 136 -7.05 -11.58 20.40
N THR A 137 -7.45 -11.25 19.18
CA THR A 137 -7.92 -12.23 18.20
C THR A 137 -6.78 -13.14 17.74
N MET A 138 -5.58 -12.59 17.56
CA MET A 138 -4.38 -13.39 17.25
C MET A 138 -3.95 -14.27 18.42
N GLU A 139 -3.97 -13.75 19.64
CA GLU A 139 -3.66 -14.53 20.86
C GLU A 139 -4.68 -15.66 21.09
N SER A 140 -5.91 -15.48 20.62
CA SER A 140 -6.96 -16.50 20.67
C SER A 140 -6.87 -17.54 19.54
N GLY A 141 -5.84 -17.48 18.68
CA GLY A 141 -5.57 -18.49 17.65
C GLY A 141 -6.39 -18.37 16.36
N PHE A 142 -7.10 -17.25 16.15
CA PHE A 142 -7.83 -17.01 14.92
C PHE A 142 -6.87 -16.61 13.78
N LEU A 143 -6.87 -17.39 12.69
CA LEU A 143 -6.00 -17.19 11.54
C LEU A 143 -6.57 -16.24 10.48
N LYS A 144 -7.87 -15.91 10.56
CA LYS A 144 -8.57 -15.03 9.61
C LYS A 144 -9.53 -14.13 10.38
N VAL A 145 -9.34 -12.83 10.27
CA VAL A 145 -10.13 -11.80 10.97
C VAL A 145 -10.52 -10.72 9.97
N CYS A 146 -11.79 -10.33 9.97
CA CYS A 146 -12.29 -9.16 9.24
C CYS A 146 -12.70 -8.11 10.26
N LEU A 147 -12.18 -6.90 10.12
CA LEU A 147 -12.55 -5.76 10.97
C LEU A 147 -13.15 -4.68 10.07
N GLU A 148 -14.35 -4.26 10.40
CA GLU A 148 -15.08 -3.19 9.71
C GLU A 148 -15.20 -2.00 10.66
N THR A 149 -14.98 -0.79 10.14
CA THR A 149 -15.10 0.46 10.89
C THR A 149 -15.85 1.49 10.05
N ASP A 150 -16.65 2.33 10.69
CA ASP A 150 -17.59 3.25 10.04
C ASP A 150 -17.09 4.71 9.94
N ASN A 151 -15.94 5.06 10.54
CA ASN A 151 -15.61 6.46 10.83
C ASN A 151 -14.21 7.00 10.47
N LEU A 152 -13.53 6.51 9.44
CA LEU A 152 -12.21 7.07 9.09
C LEU A 152 -12.30 8.33 8.22
N LYS A 153 -12.10 9.50 8.84
CA LYS A 153 -12.04 10.79 8.15
C LYS A 153 -10.65 11.42 8.29
N TRP A 154 -9.80 11.26 7.28
CA TRP A 154 -8.38 11.61 7.35
C TRP A 154 -8.10 13.11 7.34
N ARG A 155 -7.25 13.55 8.28
CA ARG A 155 -6.48 14.80 8.19
C ARG A 155 -5.05 14.54 8.70
N GLU A 156 -4.06 14.88 7.89
CA GLU A 156 -2.64 14.73 8.22
C GLU A 156 -2.20 15.85 9.16
N VAL A 157 -1.64 15.49 10.33
CA VAL A 157 -0.98 16.42 11.25
C VAL A 157 0.30 15.76 11.74
N ASP A 158 1.43 16.40 11.42
CA ASP A 158 2.78 16.26 11.99
C ASP A 158 3.42 14.86 12.00
N GLY A 159 3.75 14.38 10.80
CA GLY A 159 5.09 13.83 10.54
C GLY A 159 5.36 12.37 10.89
N GLU A 160 4.49 11.67 11.62
CA GLU A 160 4.56 10.22 11.74
C GLU A 160 3.17 9.59 11.72
N THR A 161 2.76 9.11 10.55
CA THR A 161 1.57 8.25 10.39
C THR A 161 1.96 6.93 9.72
N VAL A 162 1.77 5.82 10.44
CA VAL A 162 1.71 4.47 9.87
C VAL A 162 0.23 4.13 9.74
N ILE A 163 -0.30 4.17 8.51
CA ILE A 163 -1.72 3.91 8.21
C ILE A 163 -1.94 2.40 8.04
N LEU A 164 -2.92 1.88 8.77
CA LEU A 164 -3.42 0.49 8.72
C LEU A 164 -4.95 0.57 8.55
N VAL A 165 -5.45 0.60 7.30
CA VAL A 165 -6.89 0.50 7.03
C VAL A 165 -7.11 -0.29 5.75
N ALA A 166 -7.88 -1.37 5.87
CA ALA A 166 -8.51 -2.18 4.82
C ALA A 166 -7.74 -2.32 3.48
N LEU A 167 -6.45 -2.55 3.57
CA LEU A 167 -5.78 -3.34 2.55
C LEU A 167 -5.75 -4.75 3.14
N ASP A 168 -6.25 -5.73 2.38
CA ASP A 168 -5.89 -7.13 2.55
C ASP A 168 -4.48 -7.18 3.16
N PHE A 169 -4.34 -7.85 4.32
CA PHE A 169 -3.21 -7.85 5.30
C PHE A 169 -1.80 -7.89 4.69
N ARG A 170 -1.78 -8.09 3.38
CA ARG A 170 -0.71 -8.28 2.45
C ARG A 170 -0.03 -7.00 1.94
N VAL A 171 -0.70 -5.84 1.90
CA VAL A 171 -0.06 -4.59 1.43
C VAL A 171 0.81 -3.94 2.51
N VAL A 172 0.51 -4.17 3.78
CA VAL A 172 1.29 -3.66 4.93
C VAL A 172 2.70 -4.26 4.97
N GLU A 173 2.87 -5.54 4.60
CA GLU A 173 4.21 -6.13 4.46
C GLU A 173 4.97 -5.56 3.27
N LEU A 174 4.29 -5.28 2.15
CA LEU A 174 4.91 -4.71 0.96
C LEU A 174 5.41 -3.27 1.21
N VAL A 175 4.60 -2.43 1.85
CA VAL A 175 4.98 -1.07 2.28
C VAL A 175 6.03 -1.12 3.40
N GLY A 176 5.94 -2.09 4.31
CA GLY A 176 6.98 -2.36 5.31
C GLY A 176 8.30 -2.84 4.71
N MET A 177 8.28 -3.51 3.55
CA MET A 177 9.46 -3.84 2.75
C MET A 177 10.02 -2.61 2.02
N MET A 178 9.16 -1.68 1.56
CA MET A 178 9.59 -0.39 1.00
C MET A 178 10.39 0.42 2.03
N ARG A 179 9.98 0.45 3.30
CA ARG A 179 10.68 1.22 4.36
C ARG A 179 11.94 0.52 4.88
N ARG A 180 11.94 -0.81 5.05
CA ARG A 180 13.10 -1.58 5.55
C ARG A 180 14.19 -1.82 4.50
N GLY A 181 13.83 -1.79 3.22
CA GLY A 181 14.82 -1.79 2.14
C GLY A 181 15.70 -0.55 2.18
N LEU A 182 15.16 0.62 2.53
CA LEU A 182 15.88 1.91 2.56
C LEU A 182 16.90 2.04 3.70
N THR A 183 16.79 1.25 4.77
CA THR A 183 17.63 1.36 5.97
C THR A 183 18.54 0.15 6.19
N GLY A 184 19.17 -0.42 5.16
CA GLY A 184 20.34 -1.32 5.28
C GLY A 184 20.24 -2.54 6.22
N GLY A 185 19.05 -2.88 6.73
CA GLY A 185 18.84 -3.96 7.69
C GLY A 185 18.62 -5.29 6.97
N GLY A 186 19.47 -6.28 7.22
CA GLY A 186 19.38 -7.62 6.63
C GLY A 186 18.01 -8.27 6.89
N ILE A 187 17.32 -8.68 5.82
CA ILE A 187 16.03 -9.35 5.88
C ILE A 187 16.26 -10.87 5.94
N SER A 188 15.58 -11.56 6.87
CA SER A 188 15.48 -13.02 6.86
C SER A 188 14.47 -13.47 5.78
N VAL A 189 14.99 -14.11 4.71
CA VAL A 189 14.30 -14.42 3.45
C VAL A 189 13.22 -15.51 3.56
N LYS A 190 13.09 -16.20 4.71
CA LYS A 190 12.23 -17.39 4.82
C LYS A 190 10.72 -17.08 4.79
N GLY A 191 10.26 -15.90 5.19
CA GLY A 191 8.82 -15.54 5.21
C GLY A 191 8.26 -15.10 3.85
N VAL A 192 9.05 -14.36 3.08
CA VAL A 192 8.61 -13.71 1.82
C VAL A 192 8.31 -14.74 0.72
N ASN A 193 9.04 -15.86 0.69
CA ASN A 193 8.89 -16.90 -0.33
C ASN A 193 7.61 -17.74 -0.18
N GLY A 194 7.11 -17.97 1.04
CA GLY A 194 5.85 -18.68 1.26
C GLY A 194 4.63 -17.88 0.80
N TRP A 195 4.71 -16.56 0.94
CA TRP A 195 3.63 -15.62 0.65
C TRP A 195 3.48 -15.31 -0.83
N LEU A 196 4.59 -15.14 -1.55
CA LEU A 196 4.62 -15.11 -3.02
C LEU A 196 4.16 -16.45 -3.61
N LYS A 197 4.46 -17.60 -2.98
CA LYS A 197 3.92 -18.89 -3.41
C LYS A 197 2.39 -18.91 -3.30
N TRP A 198 1.83 -18.57 -2.14
CA TRP A 198 0.36 -18.57 -1.92
C TRP A 198 -0.37 -17.54 -2.80
N TRP A 199 0.26 -16.42 -3.11
CA TRP A 199 -0.25 -15.41 -4.04
C TRP A 199 -0.46 -15.91 -5.47
N TRP A 200 0.24 -16.96 -5.92
CA TRP A 200 0.32 -17.31 -7.35
C TRP A 200 0.05 -18.78 -7.68
N TRP A 201 -0.25 -19.65 -6.70
CA TRP A 201 -0.43 -21.10 -6.91
C TRP A 201 -1.88 -21.61 -6.99
N ASN A 202 -2.88 -20.73 -7.05
CA ASN A 202 -4.26 -21.11 -7.38
C ASN A 202 -4.57 -20.80 -8.86
N ASP A 203 -3.76 -21.36 -9.74
CA ASP A 203 -4.08 -21.61 -11.16
C ASP A 203 -3.69 -23.07 -11.46
#